data_AF-A0AAX2SCV1-F1
#
_entry.id   AF-A0AAX2SCV1-F1
#
_cell.length_a   1.000
_cell.length_b   1.000
_cell.length_c   1.000
_cell.angle_alpha   90.00
_cell.angle_beta   90.00
_cell.angle_gamma   90.00
#
_symmetry.space_group_name_H-M   'P 1'
#
loop_
_entity.id
_entity.type
_entity.pdbx_description
1 polymer ?
#
loop_
_entity_poly.entity_id
_entity_poly.type
_entity_poly.pdbx_seq_one_letter_code
_entity_poly.pdbx_strand_id
1 'polypeptide(L)'
;MMIKPLRPDQPAPELVAIPGGYSTVLADPPWRFQNRTGKVAPEHRRLDRYSTMSLDDVCALPVQDVVAKNAHLYLWVPNALLPDGLRVMESWGFRYVSNIIWAKRRKDGGPDGRGVGFYFRNVTEILLFGVRGSMRTLAPARSQVNMIETRKREHSRKPDEQYDLIEACSPGPYLEMFARHAHPGWTVWGDESAEEVQPRGKAHRGYGGGPIERPGPEPLLATEQSIAQQYISGKSIREVADDSGLSIRRVREALDRLDVPRRGRGRQAEQDATVGVNA
;
A
#
# COMPACT_ATOMS: atom_id res chain seq x y z
N MET A 1 11.43 25.89 11.48
CA MET A 1 10.13 26.27 12.06
C MET A 1 9.45 24.99 12.53
N MET A 2 9.19 24.81 13.84
CA MET A 2 8.57 23.57 14.34
C MET A 2 7.13 23.45 13.83
N ILE A 3 6.78 22.30 13.25
CA ILE A 3 5.46 22.04 12.69
C ILE A 3 4.50 21.72 13.84
N LYS A 4 3.58 22.65 14.13
CA LYS A 4 2.54 22.44 15.16
C LYS A 4 1.61 21.30 14.75
N PRO A 5 1.35 20.32 15.63
CA PRO A 5 0.45 19.21 15.32
C PRO A 5 -1.01 19.69 15.16
N LEU A 6 -1.83 18.92 14.44
CA LEU A 6 -3.26 19.22 14.31
C LEU A 6 -4.06 18.93 15.60
N ARG A 7 -3.57 17.99 16.41
CA ARG A 7 -4.08 17.65 17.74
C ARG A 7 -2.93 17.77 18.74
N PRO A 8 -3.19 17.97 20.04
CA PRO A 8 -2.13 17.90 21.04
C PRO A 8 -1.40 16.56 20.94
N ASP A 9 -0.07 16.59 21.04
CA ASP A 9 0.72 15.37 21.19
C ASP A 9 0.31 14.72 22.53
N GLN A 10 -0.11 13.44 22.47
CA GLN A 10 -0.37 12.65 23.67
C GLN A 10 0.89 11.84 23.98
N PRO A 11 1.24 11.65 25.26
CA PRO A 11 2.32 10.77 25.63
C PRO A 11 2.00 9.36 25.14
N ALA A 12 2.96 8.73 24.47
CA ALA A 12 2.80 7.37 24.01
C ALA A 12 2.67 6.42 25.22
N PRO A 13 1.84 5.36 25.15
CA PRO A 13 1.73 4.40 26.24
C PRO A 13 3.08 3.72 26.53
N GLU A 14 3.26 3.22 27.75
CA GLU A 14 4.49 2.51 28.10
C GLU A 14 4.63 1.22 27.28
N LEU A 15 5.86 0.94 26.82
CA LEU A 15 6.17 -0.31 26.13
C LEU A 15 6.29 -1.43 27.17
N VAL A 16 5.59 -2.54 26.93
CA VAL A 16 5.62 -3.70 27.83
C VAL A 16 6.92 -4.47 27.64
N ALA A 17 7.70 -4.66 28.70
CA ALA A 17 8.89 -5.50 28.67
C ALA A 17 8.54 -6.98 28.96
N ILE A 18 9.29 -7.90 28.35
CA ILE A 18 9.19 -9.34 28.63
C ILE A 18 10.57 -9.92 29.00
N PRO A 19 10.63 -11.05 29.74
CA PRO A 19 11.90 -11.73 29.99
C PRO A 19 12.63 -12.06 28.69
N GLY A 20 13.86 -11.56 28.55
CA GLY A 20 14.69 -11.76 27.35
C GLY A 20 14.42 -10.80 26.18
N GLY A 21 13.34 -10.01 26.24
CA GLY A 21 12.95 -9.04 25.22
C GLY A 21 12.36 -9.65 23.94
N TYR A 22 11.79 -8.79 23.09
CA TYR A 22 11.24 -9.20 21.79
C TYR A 22 12.35 -9.46 20.77
N SER A 23 12.28 -10.60 20.09
CA SER A 23 13.22 -10.95 19.01
C SER A 23 12.85 -10.29 17.68
N THR A 24 11.58 -9.92 17.49
CA THR A 24 11.10 -9.29 16.26
C THR A 24 10.08 -8.20 16.56
N VAL A 25 10.29 -7.03 15.95
CA VAL A 25 9.39 -5.88 16.03
C VAL A 25 8.84 -5.55 14.64
N LEU A 26 7.54 -5.36 14.53
CA LEU A 26 6.86 -4.72 13.40
C LEU A 26 6.35 -3.35 13.85
N ALA A 27 6.58 -2.29 13.07
CA ALA A 27 6.11 -0.96 13.42
C ALA A 27 5.58 -0.20 12.19
N ASP A 28 4.45 0.49 12.36
CA ASP A 28 3.89 1.45 11.39
C ASP A 28 3.66 2.82 12.04
N PRO A 29 4.72 3.62 12.30
CA PRO A 29 4.58 4.88 13.01
C PRO A 29 3.61 5.85 12.34
N PRO A 30 2.90 6.69 13.10
CA PRO A 30 1.98 7.68 12.57
C PRO A 30 2.73 8.91 12.05
N TRP A 31 3.47 8.73 10.96
CA TRP A 31 4.41 9.72 10.40
C TRP A 31 3.78 11.10 10.15
N ARG A 32 4.41 12.15 10.68
CA ARG A 32 4.06 13.56 10.40
C ARG A 32 4.81 14.08 9.18
N PHE A 33 4.07 14.42 8.11
CA PHE A 33 4.65 14.99 6.90
C PHE A 33 4.93 16.49 7.04
N GLN A 34 6.08 16.94 6.56
CA GLN A 34 6.43 18.37 6.62
C GLN A 34 5.58 19.24 5.66
N ASN A 35 5.25 18.73 4.48
CA ASN A 35 4.47 19.45 3.47
C ASN A 35 2.97 19.14 3.60
N ARG A 36 2.21 20.10 4.15
CA ARG A 36 0.74 20.03 4.34
C ARG A 36 -0.08 20.48 3.13
N THR A 37 0.55 20.98 2.08
CA THR A 37 -0.11 21.49 0.88
C THR A 37 -0.45 20.35 -0.09
N GLY A 38 -1.61 19.72 0.08
CA GLY A 38 -2.18 18.78 -0.89
C GLY A 38 -2.75 17.49 -0.28
N LYS A 39 -3.43 16.67 -1.10
CA LYS A 39 -4.11 15.40 -0.72
C LYS A 39 -3.18 14.27 -0.23
N VAL A 40 -1.91 14.56 0.01
CA VAL A 40 -0.85 13.60 0.37
C VAL A 40 -0.65 13.53 1.88
N ALA A 41 -0.84 14.64 2.60
CA ALA A 41 -0.70 14.66 4.05
C ALA A 41 -1.96 14.08 4.72
N PRO A 42 -1.80 13.19 5.72
CA PRO A 42 -2.91 12.79 6.62
C PRO A 42 -3.60 14.01 7.26
N GLU A 43 -2.85 15.10 7.38
CA GLU A 43 -3.23 16.36 8.00
C GLU A 43 -3.93 17.36 7.06
N HIS A 44 -4.32 16.97 5.85
CA HIS A 44 -5.16 17.85 5.02
C HIS A 44 -6.55 17.98 5.66
N ARG A 45 -6.98 19.22 5.98
CA ARG A 45 -8.27 19.68 6.55
C ARG A 45 -9.59 18.99 6.14
N ARG A 46 -9.61 18.10 5.14
CA ARG A 46 -10.79 17.29 4.72
C ARG A 46 -10.64 15.79 5.00
N LEU A 47 -9.58 15.36 5.68
CA LEU A 47 -9.18 13.96 5.85
C LEU A 47 -8.79 13.62 7.30
N ASP A 48 -9.39 14.26 8.30
CA ASP A 48 -9.16 14.02 9.74
C ASP A 48 -9.26 12.51 10.10
N ARG A 49 -8.11 11.81 10.11
CA ARG A 49 -8.05 10.33 10.06
C ARG A 49 -7.36 9.69 11.28
N TYR A 50 -6.25 10.24 11.81
CA TYR A 50 -5.57 9.78 13.03
C TYR A 50 -4.56 10.83 13.55
N SER A 51 -4.15 10.73 14.82
CA SER A 51 -3.10 11.58 15.40
C SER A 51 -1.73 11.22 14.80
N THR A 52 -0.87 12.21 14.53
CA THR A 52 0.50 11.99 14.01
C THR A 52 1.53 12.26 15.10
N MET A 53 2.70 11.64 14.99
CA MET A 53 3.81 11.82 15.93
C MET A 53 4.97 12.52 15.23
N SER A 54 5.68 13.42 15.92
CA SER A 54 6.87 14.04 15.34
C SER A 54 7.99 13.00 15.15
N LEU A 55 8.90 13.24 14.21
CA LEU A 55 10.03 12.34 14.01
C LEU A 55 10.85 12.17 15.29
N ASP A 56 11.10 13.27 16.01
CA ASP A 56 11.90 13.23 17.23
C ASP A 56 11.20 12.42 18.33
N ASP A 57 9.87 12.52 18.44
CA ASP A 57 9.11 11.72 19.41
C ASP A 57 9.14 10.22 19.03
N VAL A 58 9.00 9.88 17.74
CA VAL A 58 9.12 8.48 17.28
C VAL A 58 10.52 7.93 17.60
N CYS A 59 11.57 8.72 17.34
CA CYS A 59 12.95 8.37 17.67
C CYS A 59 13.16 8.19 19.18
N ALA A 60 12.46 8.95 20.03
CA ALA A 60 12.59 8.92 21.47
C ALA A 60 11.91 7.72 22.15
N LEU A 61 11.12 6.92 21.42
CA LEU A 61 10.51 5.72 21.99
C LEU A 61 11.57 4.74 22.51
N PRO A 62 11.42 4.21 23.74
CA PRO A 62 12.42 3.36 24.39
C PRO A 62 12.40 1.91 23.88
N VAL A 63 12.36 1.71 22.55
CA VAL A 63 12.28 0.39 21.91
C VAL A 63 13.49 -0.48 22.30
N GLN A 64 14.65 0.14 22.53
CA GLN A 64 15.87 -0.55 22.93
C GLN A 64 15.75 -1.30 24.25
N ASP A 65 14.84 -0.87 25.13
CA ASP A 65 14.69 -1.39 26.49
C ASP A 65 13.79 -2.63 26.52
N VAL A 66 13.00 -2.87 25.46
CA VAL A 66 12.05 -3.99 25.37
C VAL A 66 12.45 -5.06 24.36
N VAL A 67 13.43 -4.80 23.50
CA VAL A 67 13.92 -5.75 22.49
C VAL A 67 15.08 -6.60 23.00
N ALA A 68 15.20 -7.82 22.47
CA ALA A 68 16.31 -8.71 22.76
C ALA A 68 17.65 -8.12 22.27
N LYS A 69 18.76 -8.65 22.80
CA LYS A 69 20.13 -8.29 22.36
C LYS A 69 20.34 -8.48 20.86
N ASN A 70 19.76 -9.54 20.32
CA ASN A 70 19.72 -9.85 18.90
C ASN A 70 18.26 -9.80 18.47
N ALA A 71 17.91 -8.90 17.56
CA ALA A 71 16.52 -8.71 17.16
C ALA A 71 16.39 -8.22 15.72
N HIS A 72 15.22 -8.44 15.13
CA HIS A 72 14.83 -7.89 13.84
C HIS A 72 13.82 -6.75 13.99
N LEU A 73 13.90 -5.78 13.10
CA LEU A 73 12.94 -4.69 12.96
C LEU A 73 12.38 -4.67 11.55
N TYR A 74 11.07 -4.66 11.43
CA TYR A 74 10.30 -4.40 10.24
C TYR A 74 9.59 -3.06 10.40
N LEU A 75 10.03 -2.02 9.68
CA LEU A 75 9.54 -0.66 9.84
C LEU A 75 8.86 -0.16 8.56
N TRP A 76 7.55 0.09 8.61
CA TRP A 76 6.82 0.70 7.51
C TRP A 76 7.16 2.17 7.36
N VAL A 77 7.56 2.57 6.16
CA VAL A 77 7.97 3.93 5.84
C VAL A 77 7.37 4.38 4.50
N PRO A 78 6.66 5.52 4.47
CA PRO A 78 6.25 6.13 3.21
C PRO A 78 7.48 6.46 2.34
N ASN A 79 7.39 6.29 1.02
CA ASN A 79 8.51 6.53 0.10
C ASN A 79 9.22 7.87 0.30
N ALA A 80 8.46 8.93 0.62
CA ALA A 80 8.99 10.28 0.80
C ALA A 80 9.75 10.48 2.14
N LEU A 81 9.58 9.57 3.10
CA LEU A 81 10.13 9.65 4.45
C LEU A 81 11.21 8.59 4.69
N LEU A 82 11.78 8.00 3.62
CA LEU A 82 12.84 7.02 3.73
C LEU A 82 14.03 7.49 4.61
N PRO A 83 14.54 8.73 4.48
CA PRO A 83 15.59 9.22 5.38
C PRO A 83 15.18 9.23 6.86
N ASP A 84 13.95 9.64 7.14
CA ASP A 84 13.39 9.67 8.50
C ASP A 84 13.26 8.26 9.07
N GLY A 85 12.82 7.30 8.25
CA GLY A 85 12.76 5.89 8.59
C GLY A 85 14.12 5.32 8.99
N LEU A 86 15.18 5.64 8.25
CA LEU A 86 16.55 5.22 8.59
C LEU A 86 17.02 5.82 9.91
N ARG A 87 16.69 7.10 10.18
CA ARG A 87 16.98 7.76 11.46
C ARG A 87 16.26 7.07 12.63
N VAL A 88 15.01 6.66 12.45
CA VAL A 88 14.26 5.91 13.46
C VAL A 88 14.92 4.56 13.75
N MET A 89 15.31 3.79 12.72
CA MET A 89 16.01 2.53 12.90
C MET A 89 17.29 2.71 13.73
N GLU A 90 18.11 3.71 13.38
CA GLU A 90 19.33 4.03 14.11
C GLU A 90 19.05 4.42 15.57
N SER A 91 18.04 5.26 15.81
CA SER A 91 17.64 5.71 17.16
C SER A 91 17.16 4.55 18.04
N TRP A 92 16.51 3.55 17.43
CA TRP A 92 16.08 2.31 18.10
C TRP A 92 17.18 1.24 18.16
N GLY A 93 18.40 1.54 17.72
CA GLY A 93 19.55 0.63 17.79
C GLY A 93 19.51 -0.52 16.77
N PHE A 94 18.85 -0.32 15.63
CA PHE A 94 18.81 -1.27 14.51
C PHE A 94 19.61 -0.73 13.32
N ARG A 95 20.52 -1.55 12.81
CA ARG A 95 21.21 -1.26 11.55
C ARG A 95 20.32 -1.66 10.38
N TYR A 96 20.13 -0.77 9.42
CA TYR A 96 19.48 -1.11 8.15
C TYR A 96 20.25 -2.20 7.39
N VAL A 97 19.53 -3.19 6.87
CA VAL A 97 20.11 -4.30 6.10
C VAL A 97 19.51 -4.38 4.70
N SER A 98 18.19 -4.38 4.58
CA SER A 98 17.47 -4.47 3.30
C SER A 98 16.04 -3.95 3.46
N ASN A 99 15.21 -4.08 2.44
CA ASN A 99 13.81 -3.70 2.47
C ASN A 99 12.94 -4.69 1.69
N ILE A 100 11.65 -4.72 2.02
CA ILE A 100 10.59 -5.38 1.28
C ILE A 100 9.68 -4.29 0.70
N ILE A 101 9.31 -4.41 -0.57
CA ILE A 101 8.41 -3.48 -1.25
C ILE A 101 7.00 -4.03 -1.27
N TRP A 102 6.03 -3.28 -0.76
CA TRP A 102 4.63 -3.56 -1.04
C TRP A 102 4.21 -2.88 -2.34
N ALA A 103 4.03 -3.67 -3.40
CA ALA A 103 3.49 -3.20 -4.67
C ALA A 103 1.96 -3.31 -4.67
N LYS A 104 1.29 -2.16 -4.75
CA LYS A 104 -0.17 -2.07 -4.80
C LYS A 104 -0.64 -2.37 -6.21
N ARG A 105 -1.40 -3.44 -6.37
CA ARG A 105 -1.90 -3.92 -7.66
C ARG A 105 -3.38 -3.60 -7.85
N ARG A 106 -3.79 -3.49 -9.11
CA ARG A 106 -5.19 -3.49 -9.54
C ARG A 106 -5.67 -4.94 -9.71
N LYS A 107 -6.96 -5.10 -10.05
CA LYS A 107 -7.55 -6.42 -10.36
C LYS A 107 -6.80 -7.11 -11.52
N ASP A 108 -6.40 -6.36 -12.53
CA ASP A 108 -5.68 -6.83 -13.72
C ASP A 108 -4.17 -7.07 -13.51
N GLY A 109 -3.67 -7.03 -12.27
CA GLY A 109 -2.25 -7.19 -11.95
C GLY A 109 -1.37 -5.97 -12.25
N GLY A 110 -1.88 -4.95 -12.92
CA GLY A 110 -1.14 -3.71 -13.17
C GLY A 110 -0.95 -2.85 -11.91
N PRO A 111 -0.01 -1.88 -11.92
CA PRO A 111 0.17 -0.94 -10.80
C PRO A 111 -1.09 -0.12 -10.49
N ASP A 112 -1.36 0.11 -9.20
CA ASP A 112 -2.48 0.91 -8.71
C ASP A 112 -2.28 2.41 -8.97
N GLY A 113 -2.59 2.85 -10.19
CA GLY A 113 -2.42 4.24 -10.66
C GLY A 113 -3.18 5.33 -9.89
N ARG A 114 -3.92 4.98 -8.83
CA ARG A 114 -4.62 5.91 -7.93
C ARG A 114 -3.73 6.48 -6.82
N GLY A 115 -2.46 6.07 -6.75
CA GLY A 115 -1.48 6.61 -5.81
C GLY A 115 -1.40 8.13 -5.81
N VAL A 116 -1.19 8.74 -4.65
CA VAL A 116 -0.93 10.19 -4.52
C VAL A 116 0.56 10.44 -4.30
N GLY A 117 1.09 11.49 -4.93
CA GLY A 117 2.47 11.93 -4.80
C GLY A 117 2.72 13.14 -5.71
N PHE A 118 3.68 13.99 -5.34
CA PHE A 118 3.96 15.24 -6.06
C PHE A 118 4.78 15.02 -7.32
N TYR A 119 5.78 14.12 -7.25
CA TYR A 119 6.66 13.80 -8.37
C TYR A 119 6.21 12.53 -9.12
N PHE A 120 5.85 11.48 -8.38
CA PHE A 120 5.41 10.20 -8.94
C PHE A 120 4.11 9.73 -8.28
N ARG A 121 3.36 8.89 -9.01
CA ARG A 121 2.21 8.18 -8.45
C ARG A 121 2.72 7.06 -7.54
N ASN A 122 2.57 7.21 -6.23
CA ASN A 122 3.00 6.20 -5.27
C ASN A 122 2.10 4.94 -5.35
N VAL A 123 2.60 3.94 -6.07
CA VAL A 123 1.99 2.60 -6.17
C VAL A 123 2.69 1.58 -5.27
N THR A 124 3.69 2.03 -4.51
CA THR A 124 4.47 1.22 -3.58
C THR A 124 4.50 1.84 -2.18
N GLU A 125 4.76 1.02 -1.17
CA GLU A 125 5.25 1.43 0.16
C GLU A 125 6.44 0.53 0.56
N ILE A 126 7.31 1.04 1.42
CA ILE A 126 8.55 0.37 1.83
C ILE A 126 8.38 -0.18 3.24
N LEU A 127 8.74 -1.45 3.42
CA LEU A 127 8.96 -2.07 4.72
C LEU A 127 10.47 -2.27 4.91
N LEU A 128 11.11 -1.41 5.70
CA LEU A 128 12.53 -1.52 5.98
C LEU A 128 12.78 -2.72 6.89
N PHE A 129 13.89 -3.42 6.66
CA PHE A 129 14.37 -4.52 7.48
C PHE A 129 15.70 -4.15 8.13
N GLY A 130 15.71 -4.19 9.47
CA GLY A 130 16.85 -3.88 10.31
C GLY A 130 17.22 -5.00 11.25
N VAL A 131 18.49 -5.00 11.67
CA VAL A 131 19.05 -5.98 12.60
C VAL A 131 19.73 -5.26 13.75
N ARG A 132 19.39 -5.66 14.97
CA ARG A 132 20.12 -5.35 16.22
C ARG A 132 21.01 -6.54 16.56
N GLY A 133 22.26 -6.26 16.94
CA GLY A 133 23.26 -7.29 17.21
C GLY A 133 23.66 -8.06 15.94
N SER A 134 23.80 -9.38 16.05
CA SER A 134 24.22 -10.27 14.96
C SER A 134 23.25 -11.44 14.84
N MET A 135 22.08 -11.19 14.25
CA MET A 135 21.06 -12.19 13.93
C MET A 135 20.92 -12.36 12.42
N ARG A 136 20.88 -13.62 11.96
CA ARG A 136 20.42 -13.94 10.60
C ARG A 136 18.94 -14.29 10.65
N THR A 137 18.24 -14.00 9.56
CA THR A 137 16.90 -14.51 9.31
C THR A 137 16.86 -16.04 9.30
N LEU A 138 15.69 -16.60 9.59
CA LEU A 138 15.40 -18.02 9.50
C LEU A 138 15.55 -18.53 8.06
N ALA A 139 15.62 -19.84 7.89
CA ALA A 139 15.86 -20.47 6.59
C ALA A 139 14.89 -20.04 5.47
N PRO A 140 13.57 -19.87 5.71
CA PRO A 140 12.62 -19.46 4.67
C PRO A 140 12.95 -18.12 4.01
N ALA A 141 13.61 -17.20 4.73
CA ALA A 141 13.99 -15.90 4.19
C ALA A 141 14.96 -15.96 3.00
N ARG A 142 15.68 -17.09 2.82
CA ARG A 142 16.65 -17.27 1.74
C ARG A 142 15.99 -17.41 0.37
N SER A 143 14.74 -17.87 0.35
CA SER A 143 13.90 -17.98 -0.86
C SER A 143 12.80 -16.93 -0.91
N GLN A 144 12.61 -16.15 0.17
CA GLN A 144 11.62 -15.09 0.23
C GLN A 144 12.07 -13.93 -0.67
N VAL A 145 11.23 -13.61 -1.67
CA VAL A 145 11.43 -12.41 -2.47
C VAL A 145 11.08 -11.16 -1.65
N ASN A 146 11.78 -10.06 -1.90
CA ASN A 146 11.60 -8.82 -1.16
C ASN A 146 10.41 -7.98 -1.67
N MET A 147 9.30 -8.64 -2.00
CA MET A 147 8.11 -7.99 -2.54
C MET A 147 6.83 -8.65 -2.05
N ILE A 148 5.87 -7.82 -1.65
CA ILE A 148 4.47 -8.20 -1.37
C ILE A 148 3.61 -7.54 -2.44
N GLU A 149 2.74 -8.30 -3.10
CA GLU A 149 1.86 -7.78 -4.15
C GLU A 149 0.40 -8.03 -3.80
N THR A 150 -0.34 -6.98 -3.48
CA THR A 150 -1.74 -7.11 -3.09
C THR A 150 -2.59 -5.98 -3.63
N ARG A 151 -3.90 -6.21 -3.69
CA ARG A 151 -4.84 -5.14 -4.00
C ARG A 151 -5.02 -4.24 -2.78
N LYS A 152 -4.93 -2.93 -3.01
CA LYS A 152 -5.11 -1.92 -1.95
C LYS A 152 -6.49 -2.06 -1.29
N ARG A 153 -6.49 -2.17 0.05
CA ARG A 153 -7.68 -2.20 0.92
C ARG A 153 -8.05 -0.81 1.45
N GLU A 154 -8.83 -0.70 2.53
CA GLU A 154 -9.12 0.57 3.18
C GLU A 154 -7.87 1.43 3.43
N HIS A 155 -8.08 2.73 3.52
CA HIS A 155 -6.98 3.70 3.54
C HIS A 155 -6.03 3.42 4.70
N SER A 156 -4.72 3.41 4.40
CA SER A 156 -3.64 3.19 5.37
C SER A 156 -3.55 1.77 5.97
N ARG A 157 -4.37 0.79 5.54
CA ARG A 157 -4.20 -0.60 5.97
C ARG A 157 -3.09 -1.30 5.18
N LYS A 158 -2.11 -1.83 5.91
CA LYS A 158 -0.99 -2.64 5.40
C LYS A 158 -1.47 -4.04 4.98
N PRO A 159 -0.73 -4.78 4.13
CA PRO A 159 -1.11 -6.15 3.73
C PRO A 159 -1.04 -7.11 4.92
N ASP A 160 -2.01 -8.02 5.06
CA ASP A 160 -1.97 -9.03 6.15
C ASP A 160 -0.87 -10.07 5.85
N GLU A 161 -0.51 -10.23 4.58
CA GLU A 161 0.57 -11.10 4.11
C GLU A 161 1.94 -10.77 4.73
N GLN A 162 2.07 -9.60 5.38
CA GLN A 162 3.26 -9.27 6.17
C GLN A 162 3.47 -10.22 7.35
N TYR A 163 2.40 -10.71 8.00
CA TYR A 163 2.51 -11.51 9.21
C TYR A 163 3.12 -12.88 8.91
N ASP A 164 2.52 -13.62 7.98
CA ASP A 164 3.04 -14.91 7.52
C ASP A 164 4.49 -14.80 7.02
N LEU A 165 4.80 -13.73 6.27
CA LEU A 165 6.17 -13.47 5.81
C LEU A 165 7.13 -13.29 6.98
N ILE A 166 6.78 -12.45 7.95
CA ILE A 166 7.65 -12.13 9.09
C ILE A 166 7.83 -13.36 9.97
N GLU A 167 6.75 -14.06 10.33
CA GLU A 167 6.77 -15.25 11.19
C GLU A 167 7.55 -16.41 10.55
N ALA A 168 7.51 -16.56 9.23
CA ALA A 168 8.34 -17.54 8.54
C ALA A 168 9.83 -17.15 8.50
N CYS A 169 10.14 -15.85 8.44
CA CYS A 169 11.49 -15.34 8.21
C CYS A 169 12.25 -14.96 9.49
N SER A 170 11.55 -14.73 10.60
CA SER A 170 12.13 -14.16 11.82
C SER A 170 11.58 -14.84 13.07
N PRO A 171 12.40 -15.02 14.12
CA PRO A 171 11.94 -15.65 15.36
C PRO A 171 11.10 -14.69 16.22
N GLY A 172 10.14 -15.23 16.96
CA GLY A 172 9.50 -14.53 18.08
C GLY A 172 10.38 -14.50 19.34
N PRO A 173 9.90 -13.90 20.45
CA PRO A 173 8.59 -13.27 20.62
C PRO A 173 8.40 -12.02 19.74
N TYR A 174 7.15 -11.73 19.36
CA TYR A 174 6.79 -10.67 18.42
C TYR A 174 6.10 -9.48 19.10
N LEU A 175 6.50 -8.26 18.69
CA LEU A 175 5.87 -6.99 19.08
C LEU A 175 5.38 -6.25 17.84
N GLU A 176 4.12 -5.84 17.81
CA GLU A 176 3.57 -4.90 16.83
C GLU A 176 3.33 -3.54 17.49
N MET A 177 4.06 -2.53 17.03
CA MET A 177 3.92 -1.14 17.47
C MET A 177 3.03 -0.34 16.52
N PHE A 178 2.20 0.52 17.10
CA PHE A 178 1.16 1.30 16.43
C PHE A 178 0.09 0.42 15.77
N ALA A 179 -0.14 -0.76 16.35
CA ALA A 179 -1.14 -1.72 15.87
C ALA A 179 -2.55 -1.11 15.95
N ARG A 180 -3.36 -1.38 14.93
CA ARG A 180 -4.79 -1.02 14.91
C ARG A 180 -5.71 -2.20 15.23
N HIS A 181 -5.18 -3.41 15.11
CA HIS A 181 -5.89 -4.66 15.33
C HIS A 181 -4.95 -5.65 16.00
N ALA A 182 -5.49 -6.54 16.83
CA ALA A 182 -4.73 -7.64 17.38
C ALA A 182 -4.41 -8.69 16.30
N HIS A 183 -3.21 -9.26 16.36
CA HIS A 183 -2.84 -10.46 15.61
C HIS A 183 -2.50 -11.57 16.60
N PRO A 184 -3.07 -12.78 16.47
CA PRO A 184 -2.73 -13.91 17.35
C PRO A 184 -1.21 -14.14 17.40
N GLY A 185 -0.67 -14.34 18.61
CA GLY A 185 0.77 -14.57 18.81
C GLY A 185 1.64 -13.30 18.86
N TRP A 186 1.07 -12.11 18.65
CA TRP A 186 1.78 -10.83 18.74
C TRP A 186 1.39 -10.07 20.00
N THR A 187 2.38 -9.49 20.69
CA THR A 187 2.08 -8.41 21.63
C THR A 187 1.81 -7.14 20.84
N VAL A 188 0.70 -6.45 21.13
CA VAL A 188 0.32 -5.22 20.45
C VAL A 188 0.51 -4.01 21.35
N TRP A 189 0.96 -2.91 20.76
CA TRP A 189 1.12 -1.62 21.41
C TRP A 189 0.57 -0.52 20.51
N GLY A 190 -0.37 0.30 20.99
CA GLY A 190 -0.89 1.45 20.25
C GLY A 190 -2.17 2.05 20.84
N ASP A 191 -2.48 3.30 20.50
CA ASP A 191 -3.63 4.03 21.06
C ASP A 191 -5.01 3.43 20.67
N GLU A 192 -5.06 2.60 19.62
CA GLU A 192 -6.26 1.91 19.13
C GLU A 192 -6.24 0.40 19.44
N SER A 193 -5.34 -0.10 20.29
CA SER A 193 -5.14 -1.54 20.49
C SER A 193 -6.03 -2.17 21.58
N ALA A 194 -6.85 -1.40 22.29
CA ALA A 194 -7.81 -1.94 23.26
C ALA A 194 -9.03 -2.52 22.53
N GLU A 195 -9.55 -3.68 22.98
CA GLU A 195 -10.70 -4.39 22.37
C GLU A 195 -11.96 -3.51 22.19
N GLU A 196 -12.06 -2.42 22.96
CA GLU A 196 -13.21 -1.51 23.00
C GLU A 196 -13.13 -0.36 21.98
N VAL A 197 -12.00 -0.18 21.27
CA VAL A 197 -11.80 0.93 20.34
C VAL A 197 -12.14 0.48 18.91
N GLN A 198 -13.23 1.04 18.36
CA GLN A 198 -13.54 0.91 16.93
C GLN A 198 -12.43 1.58 16.09
N PRO A 199 -11.69 0.83 15.26
CA PRO A 199 -10.57 1.35 14.47
C PRO A 199 -11.05 2.43 13.51
N ARG A 200 -10.35 3.57 13.45
CA ARG A 200 -10.80 4.72 12.66
C ARG A 200 -10.44 4.53 11.18
N GLY A 201 -11.44 4.22 10.35
CA GLY A 201 -11.26 4.16 8.90
C GLY A 201 -12.53 3.81 8.15
N LYS A 202 -13.23 4.81 7.58
CA LYS A 202 -14.37 4.52 6.69
C LYS A 202 -13.87 3.81 5.42
N ALA A 203 -14.36 2.59 5.20
CA ALA A 203 -14.23 1.90 3.92
C ALA A 203 -14.98 2.70 2.83
N HIS A 204 -14.29 3.03 1.74
CA HIS A 204 -14.92 3.62 0.56
C HIS A 204 -15.17 2.53 -0.48
N ARG A 205 -16.28 2.63 -1.24
CA ARG A 205 -16.62 1.69 -2.33
C ARG A 205 -15.43 1.58 -3.30
N GLY A 206 -14.87 0.37 -3.48
CA GLY A 206 -13.69 0.12 -4.32
C GLY A 206 -12.36 -0.17 -3.60
N TYR A 207 -12.37 -0.29 -2.27
CA TYR A 207 -11.20 -0.59 -1.43
C TYR A 207 -11.34 -1.91 -0.64
N GLY A 208 -12.11 -2.89 -1.13
CA GLY A 208 -12.32 -4.16 -0.41
C GLY A 208 -11.21 -5.21 -0.54
N GLY A 209 -10.09 -4.91 -1.22
CA GLY A 209 -9.07 -5.92 -1.54
C GLY A 209 -9.56 -6.96 -2.57
N GLY A 210 -9.10 -8.21 -2.44
CA GLY A 210 -9.48 -9.37 -3.25
C GLY A 210 -8.33 -9.96 -4.09
N PRO A 211 -8.55 -11.11 -4.77
CA PRO A 211 -7.53 -11.74 -5.60
C PRO A 211 -7.12 -10.83 -6.76
N ILE A 212 -5.85 -10.95 -7.16
CA ILE A 212 -5.32 -10.40 -8.40
C ILE A 212 -5.65 -11.42 -9.49
N GLU A 213 -6.47 -11.03 -10.46
CA GLU A 213 -6.70 -11.84 -11.64
C GLU A 213 -5.47 -11.68 -12.53
N ARG A 214 -4.65 -12.72 -12.59
CA ARG A 214 -3.61 -12.83 -13.62
C ARG A 214 -4.33 -13.35 -14.87
N PRO A 215 -4.58 -12.52 -15.91
CA PRO A 215 -4.98 -13.09 -17.18
C PRO A 215 -3.87 -14.08 -17.58
N GLY A 216 -4.25 -15.30 -17.93
CA GLY A 216 -3.31 -16.33 -18.38
C GLY A 216 -2.48 -15.82 -19.56
N PRO A 217 -1.36 -16.48 -19.88
CA PRO A 217 -0.58 -16.16 -21.07
C PRO A 217 -1.36 -16.58 -22.32
N GLU A 218 -2.37 -15.80 -22.72
CA GLU A 218 -2.81 -15.85 -24.11
C GLU A 218 -1.74 -15.18 -24.97
N PRO A 219 -1.41 -15.72 -26.15
CA PRO A 219 -0.50 -15.07 -27.06
C PRO A 219 -1.06 -13.68 -27.41
N LEU A 220 -0.41 -12.64 -26.87
CA LEU A 220 -0.80 -11.22 -26.97
C LEU A 220 -1.28 -10.82 -28.38
N LEU A 221 -0.71 -11.40 -29.44
CA LEU A 221 -1.07 -11.14 -30.83
C LEU A 221 -2.49 -11.60 -31.21
N ALA A 222 -2.93 -12.78 -30.75
CA ALA A 222 -4.28 -13.27 -31.05
C ALA A 222 -5.35 -12.44 -30.32
N THR A 223 -5.04 -12.02 -29.09
CA THR A 223 -5.93 -11.14 -28.31
C THR A 223 -5.98 -9.73 -28.90
N GLU A 224 -4.86 -9.20 -29.41
CA GLU A 224 -4.80 -7.85 -29.98
C GLU A 224 -5.52 -7.73 -31.32
N GLN A 225 -5.38 -8.71 -32.20
CA GLN A 225 -6.14 -8.76 -33.45
C GLN A 225 -7.64 -8.90 -33.18
N SER A 226 -8.03 -9.72 -32.19
CA SER A 226 -9.43 -9.84 -31.75
C SER A 226 -9.96 -8.52 -31.17
N ILE A 227 -9.18 -7.82 -30.34
CA ILE A 227 -9.50 -6.48 -29.83
C ILE A 227 -9.75 -5.49 -30.98
N ALA A 228 -8.83 -5.45 -31.95
CA ALA A 228 -8.96 -4.58 -33.11
C ALA A 228 -10.22 -4.91 -33.93
N GLN A 229 -10.47 -6.20 -34.20
CA GLN A 229 -11.63 -6.64 -34.96
C GLN A 229 -12.95 -6.28 -34.26
N GLN A 230 -13.04 -6.49 -32.94
CA GLN A 230 -14.22 -6.11 -32.16
C GLN A 230 -14.44 -4.60 -32.13
N TYR A 231 -13.36 -3.82 -32.09
CA TYR A 231 -13.44 -2.36 -32.14
C TYR A 231 -13.84 -1.85 -33.52
N ILE A 232 -13.29 -2.43 -34.60
CA ILE A 232 -13.58 -2.10 -35.99
C ILE A 232 -15.03 -2.50 -36.35
N SER A 233 -15.54 -3.59 -35.78
CA SER A 233 -16.94 -4.02 -35.99
C SER A 233 -17.99 -3.15 -35.28
N GLY A 234 -17.57 -2.12 -34.57
CA GLY A 234 -18.45 -1.08 -34.02
C GLY A 234 -18.50 -1.01 -32.50
N LYS A 235 -18.02 -2.02 -31.76
CA LYS A 235 -18.04 -2.00 -30.28
C LYS A 235 -17.17 -0.88 -29.71
N SER A 236 -17.66 -0.19 -28.70
CA SER A 236 -16.88 0.82 -27.99
C SER A 236 -15.67 0.20 -27.27
N ILE A 237 -14.65 1.01 -26.97
CA ILE A 237 -13.48 0.58 -26.18
C ILE A 237 -13.89 -0.05 -24.84
N ARG A 238 -15.04 0.38 -24.28
CA ARG A 238 -15.56 -0.16 -23.02
C ARG A 238 -16.14 -1.55 -23.20
N GLU A 239 -16.97 -1.76 -24.22
CA GLU A 239 -17.53 -3.08 -24.53
C GLU A 239 -16.43 -4.07 -24.87
N VAL A 240 -15.43 -3.66 -25.67
CA VAL A 240 -14.27 -4.52 -25.96
C VAL A 240 -13.48 -4.87 -24.69
N ALA A 241 -13.35 -3.93 -23.74
CA ALA A 241 -12.70 -4.19 -22.45
C ALA A 241 -13.50 -5.18 -21.58
N ASP A 242 -14.81 -5.02 -21.54
CA ASP A 242 -15.71 -5.89 -20.78
C ASP A 242 -15.72 -7.32 -21.37
N ASP A 243 -15.76 -7.47 -22.70
CA ASP A 243 -15.78 -8.76 -23.39
C ASP A 243 -14.44 -9.51 -23.35
N SER A 244 -13.32 -8.78 -23.43
CA SER A 244 -11.97 -9.37 -23.39
C SER A 244 -11.43 -9.58 -21.97
N GLY A 245 -12.11 -9.06 -20.94
CA GLY A 245 -11.60 -9.03 -19.57
C GLY A 245 -10.36 -8.15 -19.40
N LEU A 246 -10.00 -7.34 -20.40
CA LEU A 246 -8.85 -6.45 -20.37
C LEU A 246 -9.23 -5.07 -19.83
N SER A 247 -8.27 -4.36 -19.23
CA SER A 247 -8.51 -2.97 -18.88
C SER A 247 -8.61 -2.08 -20.13
N ILE A 248 -9.41 -1.02 -20.06
CA ILE A 248 -9.55 0.01 -21.11
C ILE A 248 -8.18 0.50 -21.62
N ARG A 249 -7.17 0.55 -20.75
CA ARG A 249 -5.80 0.92 -21.11
C ARG A 249 -5.16 -0.11 -22.04
N ARG A 250 -5.26 -1.41 -21.73
CA ARG A 250 -4.70 -2.47 -22.59
C ARG A 250 -5.38 -2.54 -23.94
N VAL A 251 -6.70 -2.30 -23.99
CA VAL A 251 -7.44 -2.16 -25.26
C VAL A 251 -6.89 -0.99 -26.08
N ARG A 252 -6.63 0.16 -25.46
CA ARG A 252 -6.01 1.31 -26.17
C ARG A 252 -4.59 1.02 -26.65
N GLU A 253 -3.76 0.41 -25.80
CA GLU A 253 -2.38 0.04 -26.16
C GLU A 253 -2.32 -1.02 -27.26
N ALA A 254 -3.34 -1.89 -27.36
CA ALA A 254 -3.51 -2.83 -28.46
C ALA A 254 -3.86 -2.11 -29.77
N LEU A 255 -4.86 -1.22 -29.74
CA LEU A 255 -5.24 -0.44 -30.92
C LEU A 255 -4.10 0.47 -31.40
N ASP A 256 -3.38 1.11 -30.48
CA ASP A 256 -2.25 1.99 -30.80
C ASP A 256 -1.07 1.19 -31.42
N ARG A 257 -0.83 -0.07 -31.01
CA ARG A 257 0.22 -0.93 -31.60
C ARG A 257 -0.15 -1.53 -32.95
N LEU A 258 -1.43 -1.66 -33.24
CA LEU A 258 -1.96 -2.13 -34.51
C LEU A 258 -2.31 -0.97 -35.47
N ASP A 259 -1.94 0.25 -35.12
CA ASP A 259 -2.22 1.47 -35.89
C ASP A 259 -3.73 1.66 -36.20
N VAL A 260 -4.62 1.18 -35.32
CA VAL A 260 -6.06 1.31 -35.48
C VAL A 260 -6.52 2.69 -34.99
N PRO A 261 -7.03 3.57 -35.88
CA PRO A 261 -7.42 4.93 -35.50
C PRO A 261 -8.60 4.92 -34.53
N ARG A 262 -8.47 5.69 -33.45
CA ARG A 262 -9.52 5.82 -32.43
C ARG A 262 -10.63 6.74 -32.93
N ARG A 263 -11.86 6.24 -32.93
CA ARG A 263 -13.09 7.03 -33.10
C ARG A 263 -13.11 8.16 -32.07
N GLY A 264 -13.43 9.37 -32.54
CA GLY A 264 -13.55 10.56 -31.70
C GLY A 264 -14.59 10.36 -30.59
N ARG A 265 -14.43 11.06 -29.46
CA ARG A 265 -15.43 11.05 -28.38
C ARG A 265 -16.67 11.82 -28.85
N GLY A 266 -17.77 11.11 -29.13
CA GLY A 266 -19.05 11.73 -29.44
C GLY A 266 -20.21 10.74 -29.38
N ARG A 267 -21.30 11.15 -28.71
CA ARG A 267 -22.62 10.50 -28.70
C ARG A 267 -23.06 10.28 -30.15
N GLN A 268 -23.57 9.09 -30.49
CA GLN A 268 -24.40 8.95 -31.68
C GLN A 268 -25.64 9.83 -31.48
N ALA A 269 -25.76 10.90 -32.28
CA ALA A 269 -27.03 11.55 -32.48
C ALA A 269 -27.83 10.66 -33.46
N GLU A 270 -28.94 10.10 -33.00
CA GLU A 270 -29.98 9.60 -33.90
C GLU A 270 -30.47 10.75 -34.77
N GLN A 271 -30.35 10.62 -36.08
CA GLN A 271 -31.14 11.33 -37.08
C GLN A 271 -30.95 10.60 -38.42
N ASP A 272 -31.95 9.82 -38.82
CA ASP A 272 -32.67 10.03 -40.08
C ASP A 272 -33.59 8.83 -40.39
N ALA A 273 -34.85 8.96 -39.96
CA ALA A 273 -36.00 8.30 -40.59
C ALA A 273 -37.29 9.03 -40.19
N THR A 274 -37.52 10.19 -40.79
CA THR A 274 -38.90 10.67 -40.97
C THR A 274 -39.04 11.04 -42.43
N VAL A 275 -39.46 10.03 -43.20
CA VAL A 275 -39.97 10.16 -44.55
C VAL A 275 -41.16 11.11 -44.49
N GLY A 276 -41.02 12.29 -45.10
CA GLY A 276 -42.15 13.17 -45.39
C GLY A 276 -43.02 12.56 -46.47
N VAL A 277 -44.23 12.15 -46.11
CA VAL A 277 -45.36 12.01 -47.03
C VAL A 277 -46.31 13.15 -46.72
N ASN A 278 -46.51 14.05 -47.69
CA ASN A 278 -47.79 14.66 -48.03
C ASN A 278 -47.61 15.64 -49.20
N ALA A 279 -47.85 15.13 -50.40
CA ALA A 279 -48.66 15.75 -51.43
C ALA A 279 -49.53 14.65 -52.04
#